data_AF-A0AB74DZD2-F1
#
_entry.id   AF-A0AB74DZD2-F1
#
_cell.length_a   1.000
_cell.length_b   1.000
_cell.length_c   1.000
_cell.angle_alpha   90.00
_cell.angle_beta   90.00
_cell.angle_gamma   90.00
#
_symmetry.space_group_name_H-M   'P 1'
#
loop_
_entity.id
_entity.type
_entity.pdbx_description
1 polymer ?
#
loop_
_entity_poly.entity_id
_entity_poly.type
_entity_poly.pdbx_seq_one_letter_code
_entity_poly.pdbx_strand_id
1 'polypeptide(L)'
;FNDYIETIPNEVHCIFQHAEELIPGGAREMVTTGYFDDFDFSYGHHLWTQLELGLIDIKEGPASANSDIYHITIKGRGGHSSMPEKAIDSLVLG
;
A
#
# COMPACT_ATOMS: atom_id res chain seq x y z
N PHE A 1 27.85 -16.71 -0.61
CA PHE A 1 26.40 -16.59 -0.93
C PHE A 1 25.71 -17.95 -0.90
N ASN A 2 26.34 -19.03 -1.40
CA ASN A 2 25.74 -20.37 -1.37
C ASN A 2 26.06 -21.18 -0.09
N ASP A 3 26.90 -20.65 0.80
CA ASP A 3 27.54 -21.42 1.88
C ASP A 3 26.56 -21.95 2.94
N TYR A 4 25.30 -21.48 2.92
CA TYR A 4 24.27 -21.84 3.89
C TYR A 4 23.01 -22.43 3.28
N ILE A 5 22.90 -22.51 1.95
CA ILE A 5 21.68 -23.01 1.29
C ILE A 5 21.38 -24.44 1.73
N GLU A 6 22.42 -25.28 1.83
CA GLU A 6 22.30 -26.68 2.28
C GLU A 6 21.89 -26.81 3.76
N THR A 7 22.01 -25.74 4.55
CA THR A 7 21.64 -25.73 5.98
C THR A 7 20.19 -25.31 6.21
N ILE A 8 19.50 -24.84 5.18
CA ILE A 8 18.10 -24.41 5.30
C ILE A 8 17.25 -25.68 5.35
N PRO A 9 16.54 -25.93 6.47
CA PRO A 9 15.81 -27.17 6.66
C PRO A 9 14.52 -27.26 5.83
N ASN A 10 14.04 -26.11 5.34
CA ASN A 10 12.76 -25.96 4.66
C ASN A 10 12.90 -25.14 3.38
N GLU A 11 11.79 -24.92 2.70
CA GLU A 11 11.74 -24.17 1.44
C GLU A 11 11.82 -22.65 1.69
N VAL A 12 12.49 -21.94 0.77
CA VAL A 12 12.58 -20.48 0.77
C VAL A 12 12.15 -19.99 -0.60
N HIS A 13 11.12 -19.15 -0.61
CA HIS A 13 10.55 -18.58 -1.82
C HIS A 13 10.98 -17.12 -1.95
N CYS A 14 11.69 -16.79 -3.02
CA CYS A 14 12.05 -15.40 -3.33
C CYS A 14 10.89 -14.72 -4.07
N ILE A 15 10.30 -13.72 -3.44
CA ILE A 15 9.12 -13.01 -3.96
C ILE A 15 9.52 -11.64 -4.49
N PHE A 16 9.32 -11.41 -5.78
CA PHE A 16 9.59 -10.13 -6.45
C PHE A 16 8.27 -9.43 -6.74
N GLN A 17 7.75 -8.71 -5.75
CA GLN A 17 6.48 -7.99 -5.88
C GLN A 17 6.62 -6.81 -6.85
N HIS A 18 5.63 -6.62 -7.73
CA HIS A 18 5.51 -5.44 -8.59
C HIS A 18 4.58 -4.39 -7.99
N ALA A 19 4.61 -3.17 -8.55
CA ALA A 19 3.63 -2.11 -8.32
C ALA A 19 3.35 -1.82 -6.83
N GLU A 20 4.39 -1.79 -5.97
CA GLU A 20 4.24 -1.47 -4.55
C GLU A 20 3.70 -0.04 -4.33
N GLU A 21 4.21 0.91 -5.12
CA GLU A 21 3.91 2.35 -5.03
C GLU A 21 2.49 2.75 -5.48
N LEU A 22 1.75 1.88 -6.16
CA LEU A 22 0.46 2.21 -6.77
C LEU A 22 -0.67 1.47 -6.08
N ILE A 23 -1.73 2.16 -5.69
CA ILE A 23 -2.94 1.52 -5.16
C ILE A 23 -3.73 0.88 -6.32
N PRO A 24 -4.17 -0.39 -6.22
CA PRO A 24 -4.29 -1.22 -5.01
C PRO A 24 -3.08 -2.11 -4.65
N GLY A 25 -1.96 -1.97 -5.36
CA GLY A 25 -0.70 -2.67 -5.09
C GLY A 25 -0.61 -4.03 -5.76
N GLY A 26 0.61 -4.48 -6.09
CA GLY A 26 0.82 -5.85 -6.59
C GLY A 26 0.62 -6.94 -5.52
N ALA A 27 0.88 -6.63 -4.24
CA ALA A 27 0.70 -7.59 -3.14
C ALA A 27 -0.74 -8.15 -3.08
N ARG A 28 -1.74 -7.29 -3.29
CA ARG A 28 -3.15 -7.71 -3.27
C ARG A 28 -3.44 -8.76 -4.35
N GLU A 29 -2.97 -8.52 -5.57
CA GLU A 29 -3.13 -9.45 -6.69
C GLU A 29 -2.44 -10.78 -6.39
N MET A 30 -1.19 -10.73 -5.94
CA MET A 30 -0.37 -11.91 -5.63
C MET A 30 -1.01 -12.77 -4.53
N VAL A 31 -1.48 -12.17 -3.43
CA VAL A 31 -2.15 -12.88 -2.34
C VAL A 31 -3.47 -13.52 -2.81
N THR A 32 -4.22 -12.85 -3.70
CA THR A 32 -5.50 -13.37 -4.22
C THR A 32 -5.35 -14.67 -5.02
N THR A 33 -4.12 -15.03 -5.46
CA THR A 33 -3.86 -16.29 -6.16
C THR A 33 -3.93 -17.53 -5.27
N GLY A 34 -3.87 -17.37 -3.94
CA GLY A 34 -3.73 -18.48 -2.98
C GLY A 34 -2.32 -19.05 -2.88
N TYR A 35 -1.34 -18.52 -3.62
CA TYR A 35 0.04 -19.03 -3.62
C TYR A 35 0.72 -18.99 -2.24
N PHE A 36 0.29 -18.07 -1.38
CA PHE A 36 0.88 -17.83 -0.07
C PHE A 36 0.17 -18.56 1.06
N ASP A 37 -0.92 -19.29 0.78
CA ASP A 37 -1.82 -19.85 1.80
C ASP A 37 -1.12 -20.89 2.70
N ASP A 38 -0.10 -21.58 2.17
CA ASP A 38 0.67 -22.60 2.88
C ASP A 38 2.00 -22.07 3.48
N PHE A 39 2.25 -20.75 3.44
CA PHE A 39 3.50 -20.18 3.96
C PHE A 39 3.44 -20.01 5.49
N ASP A 40 4.44 -20.53 6.21
CA ASP A 40 4.54 -20.35 7.65
C ASP A 40 4.87 -18.89 8.05
N PHE A 41 5.78 -18.26 7.30
CA PHE A 41 6.29 -16.93 7.59
C PHE A 41 6.61 -16.16 6.31
N SER A 42 6.39 -14.84 6.35
CA SER A 42 6.83 -13.91 5.30
C SER A 42 7.76 -12.88 5.91
N TYR A 43 8.86 -12.60 5.22
CA TYR A 43 9.85 -11.60 5.61
C TYR A 43 9.99 -10.56 4.50
N GLY A 44 10.01 -9.30 4.89
CA GLY A 44 10.31 -8.18 4.01
C GLY A 44 11.22 -7.19 4.73
N HIS A 45 12.04 -6.47 3.98
CA HIS A 45 12.83 -5.37 4.51
C HIS A 45 12.66 -4.15 3.61
N HIS A 46 12.77 -2.97 4.19
CA HIS A 46 12.81 -1.71 3.46
C HIS A 46 14.10 -0.99 3.81
N LEU A 47 14.77 -0.41 2.80
CA LEU A 47 15.88 0.48 3.07
C LEU A 47 15.34 1.76 3.69
N TRP A 48 15.68 2.03 4.95
CA TRP A 48 15.29 3.26 5.61
C TRP A 48 16.47 4.23 5.66
N THR A 49 16.50 5.21 4.76
CA THR A 49 17.65 6.11 4.58
C THR A 49 17.92 7.02 5.77
N GLN A 50 16.97 7.15 6.69
CA GLN A 50 17.11 7.92 7.93
C GLN A 50 17.72 7.12 9.08
N LEU A 51 17.81 5.79 8.95
CA LEU A 51 18.43 4.93 9.96
C LEU A 51 19.95 4.91 9.76
N GLU A 52 20.70 4.92 10.86
CA GLU A 52 22.16 4.83 10.80
C GLU A 52 22.61 3.50 10.18
N LEU A 53 23.67 3.55 9.37
CA LEU A 53 24.22 2.37 8.68
C LEU A 53 24.61 1.28 9.69
N GLY A 54 24.21 0.04 9.39
CA GLY A 54 24.53 -1.13 10.21
C GLY A 54 23.50 -1.41 11.30
N LEU A 55 22.49 -0.55 11.46
CA LEU A 55 21.36 -0.81 12.34
C LEU A 55 20.22 -1.49 11.59
N ILE A 56 19.54 -2.40 12.29
CA ILE A 56 18.28 -3.00 11.86
C ILE A 56 17.23 -2.56 12.87
N ASP A 57 16.22 -1.83 12.40
CA ASP A 57 15.09 -1.43 13.21
C ASP A 57 13.99 -2.50 13.12
N ILE A 58 13.49 -2.96 14.27
CA ILE A 58 12.49 -4.01 14.38
C ILE A 58 11.44 -3.56 15.39
N LYS A 59 10.18 -3.59 14.98
CA LYS A 59 9.05 -3.24 15.82
C LYS A 59 8.06 -4.40 15.93
N GLU A 60 7.65 -4.71 17.15
CA GLU A 60 6.50 -5.59 17.40
C GLU A 60 5.18 -4.84 17.13
N GLY A 61 4.25 -5.53 16.47
CA GLY A 61 2.95 -4.98 16.07
C GLY A 61 3.01 -4.08 14.82
N PRO A 62 2.03 -3.19 14.62
CA PRO A 62 1.94 -2.37 13.42
C PRO A 62 3.15 -1.42 13.25
N ALA A 63 3.91 -1.58 12.17
CA ALA A 63 5.11 -0.78 11.88
C ALA A 63 4.86 0.41 10.94
N SER A 64 3.84 0.34 10.08
CA SER A 64 3.44 1.39 9.15
C SER A 64 1.94 1.69 9.24
N ALA A 65 1.55 2.88 8.77
CA ALA A 65 0.14 3.22 8.61
C ALA A 65 -0.41 2.59 7.32
N ASN A 66 -1.71 2.30 7.31
CA ASN A 66 -2.43 1.99 6.08
C ASN A 66 -2.55 3.26 5.20
N SER A 67 -2.55 3.06 3.89
CA SER A 67 -2.86 4.09 2.89
C SER A 67 -4.09 3.67 2.09
N ASP A 68 -5.06 4.57 1.98
CA ASP A 68 -6.28 4.40 1.19
C ASP A 68 -6.53 5.65 0.33
N ILE A 69 -7.24 5.46 -0.80
CA ILE A 69 -7.68 6.56 -1.68
C ILE A 69 -9.20 6.57 -1.71
N TYR A 70 -9.79 7.75 -1.48
CA TYR A 70 -11.20 8.00 -1.70
C TYR A 70 -11.39 9.15 -2.70
N HIS A 71 -12.45 9.07 -3.49
CA HIS A 71 -12.83 10.11 -4.45
C HIS A 71 -14.19 10.68 -4.07
N ILE A 72 -14.27 11.99 -3.88
CA ILE A 72 -15.53 12.69 -3.61
C ILE A 72 -15.89 13.48 -4.87
N THR A 73 -17.11 13.25 -5.38
CA THR A 73 -17.67 14.06 -6.47
C THR A 73 -18.83 14.88 -5.94
N ILE A 74 -18.65 16.20 -5.88
CA ILE A 74 -19.69 17.14 -5.45
C ILE A 74 -20.40 17.69 -6.69
N LYS A 75 -21.70 17.44 -6.80
CA LYS A 75 -22.50 17.84 -7.95
C LYS A 75 -23.40 19.02 -7.57
N GLY A 76 -23.05 20.18 -8.10
CA GLY A 76 -23.89 21.37 -8.07
C GLY A 76 -24.91 21.39 -9.20
N ARG A 77 -25.48 22.58 -9.42
CA ARG A 77 -26.39 22.90 -10.50
C ARG A 77 -26.04 24.29 -11.01
N GLY A 78 -25.69 24.40 -12.29
CA GLY A 78 -25.40 25.68 -12.92
C GLY A 78 -26.62 26.62 -12.92
N GLY A 79 -26.37 27.92 -12.98
CA GLY A 79 -27.39 28.95 -13.06
C GLY A 79 -26.82 30.26 -13.61
N HIS A 80 -27.69 31.22 -13.92
CA HIS A 80 -27.25 32.54 -14.32
C HIS A 80 -26.52 33.23 -13.16
N SER A 81 -25.40 33.92 -13.42
CA SER A 81 -24.57 34.52 -12.35
C SER A 81 -25.32 35.54 -11.49
N SER A 82 -26.36 36.17 -12.03
CA SER A 82 -27.25 37.10 -11.31
C SER A 82 -28.47 36.44 -10.64
N MET A 83 -28.63 35.11 -10.73
CA MET A 83 -29.73 34.34 -10.12
C MET A 83 -29.20 33.19 -9.27
N PRO A 84 -28.40 33.47 -8.22
CA PRO A 84 -27.76 32.45 -7.39
C PRO A 84 -28.78 31.53 -6.70
N GLU A 85 -30.00 31.99 -6.42
CA GLU A 85 -31.08 31.21 -5.83
C GLU A 85 -31.55 30.04 -6.71
N LYS A 86 -31.22 30.06 -8.01
CA LYS A 86 -31.52 28.97 -8.95
C LYS A 86 -30.35 28.02 -9.16
N ALA A 87 -29.14 28.41 -8.76
CA ALA A 87 -27.96 27.58 -8.82
C ALA A 87 -27.84 26.70 -7.56
N ILE A 88 -26.97 25.70 -7.62
CA ILE A 88 -26.42 25.02 -6.46
C ILE A 88 -24.90 25.09 -6.63
N ASP A 89 -24.24 25.88 -5.80
CA ASP A 89 -22.80 26.05 -5.89
C ASP A 89 -22.08 24.85 -5.24
N SER A 90 -21.38 24.07 -6.06
CA SER A 90 -20.60 22.92 -5.61
C SER A 90 -19.38 23.29 -4.76
N LEU A 91 -18.90 24.54 -4.82
CA LEU A 91 -17.81 25.03 -3.96
C LEU A 91 -18.29 25.44 -2.57
N VAL A 92 -19.56 25.87 -2.44
CA VAL A 92 -20.12 26.23 -1.13
C VAL A 92 -20.62 24.98 -0.39
N LEU A 93 -21.12 23.99 -1.13
CA LEU A 93 -21.51 22.70 -0.57
C LEU A 93 -20.34 21.82 -0.10
N GLY A 94 -19.13 22.11 -0.59
CA GLY A 94 -17.97 21.21 -0.54
C GLY A 94 -16.73 21.83 0.04
#